data_AF-A0A3N1H2C8-F1
#
_entry.id   AF-A0A3N1H2C8-F1
#
_cell.length_a   1.000
_cell.length_b   1.000
_cell.length_c   1.000
_cell.angle_alpha   90.00
_cell.angle_beta   90.00
_cell.angle_gamma   90.00
#
_symmetry.space_group_name_H-M   'P 1'
#
loop_
_entity.id
_entity.type
_entity.pdbx_description
1 polymer ?
#
loop_
_entity_poly.entity_id
_entity_poly.type
_entity_poly.pdbx_seq_one_letter_code
_entity_poly.pdbx_strand_id
1 'polypeptide(L)'
;MSEQPQQVSRAVLGFPRGRRVRRALAAVALLAAVASLAPPWWWQAAVAAGRWAGRHWPVVVLVLVAGALSVGGRRRPSAVVLGRRPRTPAMPLLVHVALLLGLAAAVAAGVGVVLWDVLGQPTDRPQAPGAPLAPTWGVQERLDAVKVVLTVVGGVGAVVALTVAYRRQRLTEADSHREDTKVVLDRYTKAAELLGAADASVRVAGVYAFAALANDAPEARQGCIDVLCAYLRQPYGTAADPGPHDPGQERQVRLTVIRLIRDNLHLADDDPRSWRGHDFDFTGAVFDGGDLAGATFAEPGRVTFAEATITGGLSFDRATVAGGAISFDRARFAGGAVSFKDARLTGGRVSFVDARFVGGTVSLAEARFAGGVVDLSGVDPESSTGVWPTGTPAPPGLRLPADRRIPRT
;
A
#
# COMPACT_ATOMS: atom_id res chain seq x y z
N MET A 1 -0.60 24.05 53.73
CA MET A 1 -1.98 24.18 53.27
C MET A 1 -2.00 23.95 51.76
N SER A 2 -2.10 22.68 51.35
CA SER A 2 -2.53 22.20 50.02
C SER A 2 -2.22 20.70 49.92
N GLU A 3 -3.03 19.89 50.59
CA GLU A 3 -3.04 18.44 50.38
C GLU A 3 -3.61 18.15 48.98
N GLN A 4 -2.85 17.42 48.17
CA GLN A 4 -3.37 16.74 46.99
C GLN A 4 -4.07 15.45 47.42
N PRO A 5 -5.35 15.23 47.06
CA PRO A 5 -5.93 13.91 47.15
C PRO A 5 -5.64 13.12 45.89
N GLN A 6 -5.13 11.91 46.12
CA GLN A 6 -4.81 10.87 45.16
C GLN A 6 -6.00 10.53 44.24
N GLN A 7 -5.72 10.45 42.94
CA GLN A 7 -6.59 9.79 41.97
C GLN A 7 -6.65 8.29 42.26
N VAL A 8 -7.76 7.84 42.87
CA VAL A 8 -8.10 6.43 42.95
C VAL A 8 -8.78 6.01 41.64
N SER A 9 -8.09 5.09 40.97
CA SER A 9 -8.53 4.32 39.81
C SER A 9 -9.95 3.75 39.99
N ARG A 10 -10.88 4.14 39.11
CA ARG A 10 -12.13 3.41 38.85
C ARG A 10 -12.01 2.65 37.54
N ALA A 11 -11.27 1.55 37.58
CA ALA A 11 -11.63 0.39 36.79
C ALA A 11 -12.70 -0.41 37.55
N VAL A 12 -13.48 -1.22 36.82
CA VAL A 12 -14.51 -2.15 37.31
C VAL A 12 -15.90 -1.53 37.50
N LEU A 13 -16.59 -1.33 36.38
CA LEU A 13 -17.90 -1.93 36.07
C LEU A 13 -18.34 -1.38 34.70
N GLY A 14 -18.15 -2.19 33.67
CA GLY A 14 -18.56 -1.87 32.31
C GLY A 14 -20.07 -1.88 32.17
N PHE A 15 -20.73 -0.75 32.42
CA PHE A 15 -22.12 -0.57 32.03
C PHE A 15 -22.19 -0.35 30.50
N PRO A 16 -22.91 -1.21 29.75
CA PRO A 16 -23.06 -1.04 28.31
C PRO A 16 -23.84 0.24 28.01
N ARG A 17 -23.22 1.11 27.21
CA ARG A 17 -23.75 2.38 26.68
C ARG A 17 -25.27 2.31 26.40
N GLY A 18 -26.06 3.05 27.19
CA GLY A 18 -27.54 3.10 27.14
C GLY A 18 -28.17 3.46 25.79
N ARG A 19 -27.37 3.85 24.79
CA ARG A 19 -27.82 4.05 23.40
C ARG A 19 -28.20 2.73 22.69
N ARG A 20 -27.60 1.59 23.02
CA ARG A 20 -27.94 0.30 22.39
C ARG A 20 -29.24 -0.28 22.95
N VAL A 21 -29.43 -0.20 24.26
CA VAL A 21 -30.67 -0.64 24.93
C VAL A 21 -31.86 0.22 24.49
N ARG A 22 -31.69 1.56 24.40
CA ARG A 22 -32.74 2.45 23.87
C ARG A 22 -33.07 2.19 22.39
N ARG A 23 -32.09 1.83 21.55
CA ARG A 23 -32.33 1.44 20.15
C ARG A 23 -33.03 0.08 20.03
N ALA A 24 -32.68 -0.88 20.88
CA ALA A 24 -33.36 -2.18 20.92
C ALA A 24 -34.83 -2.02 21.35
N LEU A 25 -35.09 -1.23 22.40
CA LEU A 25 -36.44 -0.93 22.86
C LEU A 25 -37.25 -0.17 21.81
N ALA A 26 -36.65 0.80 21.10
CA ALA A 26 -37.30 1.51 20.01
C ALA A 26 -37.64 0.59 18.82
N ALA A 27 -36.75 -0.36 18.47
CA ALA A 27 -37.00 -1.34 17.43
C ALA A 27 -38.14 -2.31 17.80
N VAL A 28 -38.20 -2.74 19.06
CA VAL A 28 -39.28 -3.60 19.57
C VAL A 28 -40.61 -2.86 19.58
N ALA A 29 -40.64 -1.59 20.01
CA ALA A 29 -41.86 -0.78 19.97
C ALA A 29 -42.34 -0.53 18.53
N LEU A 30 -41.42 -0.32 17.58
CA LEU A 30 -41.76 -0.15 16.16
C LEU A 30 -42.30 -1.44 15.54
N LEU A 31 -41.72 -2.60 15.89
CA LEU A 31 -42.23 -3.91 15.45
C LEU A 31 -43.61 -4.21 16.04
N ALA A 32 -43.84 -3.86 17.31
CA ALA A 32 -45.14 -4.01 17.96
C ALA A 32 -46.20 -3.09 17.32
N ALA A 33 -45.84 -1.84 17.00
CA ALA A 33 -46.73 -0.90 16.31
C ALA A 33 -47.09 -1.38 14.90
N VAL A 34 -46.11 -1.89 14.14
CA VAL A 34 -46.32 -2.49 12.81
C VAL A 34 -47.22 -3.73 12.90
N ALA A 35 -47.04 -4.57 13.93
CA ALA A 35 -47.90 -5.73 14.16
C ALA A 35 -49.33 -5.34 14.54
N SER A 36 -49.54 -4.24 15.27
CA SER A 36 -50.88 -3.76 15.65
C SER A 36 -51.65 -3.07 14.52
N LEU A 37 -50.95 -2.58 13.49
CA LEU A 37 -51.55 -1.98 12.29
C LEU A 37 -51.69 -2.98 11.14
N ALA A 38 -51.29 -4.24 11.36
CA ALA A 38 -51.37 -5.29 10.35
C ALA A 38 -52.84 -5.64 10.04
N PRO A 39 -53.27 -5.55 8.77
CA PRO A 39 -54.59 -5.98 8.37
C PRO A 39 -54.86 -7.46 8.73
N PRO A 40 -56.11 -7.88 9.00
CA PRO A 40 -56.42 -9.27 9.36
C PRO A 40 -55.95 -10.33 8.34
N TRP A 41 -55.85 -9.93 7.06
CA TRP A 41 -55.33 -10.79 5.99
C TRP A 41 -53.82 -11.05 6.09
N TRP A 42 -53.05 -10.26 6.86
CA TRP A 42 -51.64 -10.56 7.15
C TRP A 42 -51.47 -11.81 7.98
N TRP A 43 -52.34 -12.04 8.97
CA TRP A 43 -52.28 -13.26 9.77
C TRP A 43 -52.64 -14.48 8.91
N GLN A 44 -53.62 -14.32 8.01
CA GLN A 44 -53.98 -15.36 7.05
C GLN A 44 -52.86 -15.60 6.04
N ALA A 45 -52.18 -14.56 5.56
CA ALA A 45 -51.03 -14.66 4.67
C ALA A 45 -49.80 -15.25 5.37
N ALA A 46 -49.55 -14.92 6.64
CA ALA A 46 -48.46 -15.47 7.44
C ALA A 46 -48.69 -16.93 7.82
N VAL A 47 -49.94 -17.29 8.14
CA VAL A 47 -50.33 -18.69 8.39
C VAL A 47 -50.33 -19.49 7.08
N ALA A 48 -50.76 -18.92 5.96
CA ALA A 48 -50.64 -19.54 4.64
C ALA A 48 -49.16 -19.72 4.23
N ALA A 49 -48.33 -18.70 4.43
CA ALA A 49 -46.88 -18.76 4.22
C ALA A 49 -46.21 -19.76 5.17
N GLY A 50 -46.68 -19.90 6.41
CA GLY A 50 -46.19 -20.87 7.39
C GLY A 50 -46.61 -22.31 7.05
N ARG A 51 -47.84 -22.53 6.57
CA ARG A 51 -48.28 -23.84 6.04
C ARG A 51 -47.55 -24.20 4.75
N TRP A 52 -47.33 -23.23 3.87
CA TRP A 52 -46.55 -23.37 2.66
C TRP A 52 -45.07 -23.67 2.96
N ALA A 53 -44.46 -22.93 3.89
CA ALA A 53 -43.10 -23.16 4.35
C ALA A 53 -42.95 -24.48 5.10
N GLY A 54 -43.99 -24.96 5.80
CA GLY A 54 -44.01 -26.29 6.41
C GLY A 54 -44.14 -27.42 5.38
N ARG A 55 -44.94 -27.22 4.33
CA ARG A 55 -45.15 -28.19 3.23
C ARG A 55 -43.99 -28.22 2.23
N HIS A 56 -43.29 -27.11 2.06
CA HIS A 56 -42.16 -26.95 1.13
C HIS A 56 -40.87 -26.52 1.84
N TRP A 57 -40.69 -26.94 3.10
CA TRP A 57 -39.53 -26.63 3.93
C TRP A 57 -38.16 -26.94 3.29
N PRO A 58 -37.99 -27.96 2.42
CA PRO A 58 -36.71 -28.22 1.77
C PRO A 58 -36.29 -27.09 0.82
N VAL A 59 -37.26 -26.47 0.12
CA VAL A 59 -37.00 -25.37 -0.83
C VAL A 59 -36.55 -24.11 -0.11
N VAL A 60 -37.18 -23.82 1.04
CA VAL A 60 -36.83 -22.67 1.90
C VAL A 60 -35.42 -22.84 2.47
N VAL A 61 -35.07 -24.04 2.95
CA VAL A 61 -33.72 -24.35 3.45
C VAL A 61 -32.68 -24.21 2.34
N LEU A 62 -32.98 -24.68 1.12
CA LEU A 62 -32.05 -24.62 -0.01
C LEU A 62 -31.77 -23.18 -0.47
N VAL A 63 -32.80 -22.31 -0.48
CA VAL A 63 -32.67 -20.88 -0.78
C VAL A 63 -31.88 -20.14 0.29
N LEU A 64 -32.12 -20.44 1.58
CA LEU A 64 -31.39 -19.81 2.69
C LEU A 64 -29.91 -20.20 2.71
N VAL A 65 -29.59 -21.47 2.45
CA VAL A 65 -28.20 -21.95 2.36
C VAL A 65 -27.48 -21.32 1.17
N ALA A 66 -28.14 -21.17 0.02
CA ALA A 66 -27.57 -20.48 -1.15
C ALA A 66 -27.35 -18.97 -0.92
N GLY A 67 -28.28 -18.30 -0.22
CA GLY A 67 -28.13 -16.91 0.21
C GLY A 67 -26.96 -16.71 1.18
N ALA A 68 -26.76 -17.64 2.12
CA ALA A 68 -25.63 -17.60 3.04
C ALA A 68 -24.27 -17.79 2.33
N LEU A 69 -24.20 -18.68 1.33
CA LEU A 69 -22.97 -18.94 0.57
C LEU A 69 -22.58 -17.79 -0.36
N SER A 70 -23.54 -17.03 -0.87
CA SER A 70 -23.30 -15.85 -1.73
C SER A 70 -22.88 -14.59 -0.94
N VAL A 71 -23.34 -14.44 0.31
CA VAL A 71 -23.00 -13.29 1.18
C VAL A 71 -21.68 -13.48 1.94
N GLY A 72 -21.20 -14.72 2.10
CA GLY A 72 -19.94 -15.08 2.80
C GLY A 72 -18.65 -14.52 2.18
N GLY A 73 -18.73 -13.81 1.04
CA GLY A 73 -17.58 -13.23 0.32
C GLY A 73 -17.12 -11.85 0.78
N ARG A 74 -17.67 -11.25 1.85
CA ARG A 74 -17.19 -9.95 2.37
C ARG A 74 -15.84 -10.11 3.08
N ARG A 75 -14.76 -10.09 2.30
CA ARG A 75 -13.40 -10.01 2.83
C ARG A 75 -13.03 -8.58 3.18
N ARG A 76 -12.43 -8.45 4.36
CA ARG A 76 -11.78 -7.23 4.85
C ARG A 76 -10.64 -6.83 3.90
N PRO A 77 -10.40 -5.52 3.70
CA PRO A 77 -9.23 -5.08 2.95
C PRO A 77 -7.98 -5.56 3.69
N SER A 78 -7.24 -6.45 3.05
CA SER A 78 -5.92 -6.87 3.52
C SER A 78 -4.91 -5.97 2.82
N ALA A 79 -4.22 -5.15 3.60
CA ALA A 79 -3.06 -4.41 3.12
C ALA A 79 -2.03 -5.42 2.59
N VAL A 80 -1.62 -5.27 1.34
CA VAL A 80 -0.60 -6.10 0.72
C VAL A 80 0.74 -5.67 1.28
N VAL A 81 1.25 -6.45 2.23
CA VAL A 81 2.67 -6.46 2.60
C VAL A 81 3.32 -7.55 1.77
N LEU A 82 4.32 -7.20 0.96
CA LEU A 82 5.17 -8.15 0.24
C LEU A 82 5.81 -9.10 1.26
N GLY A 83 5.40 -10.37 1.28
CA GLY A 83 6.05 -11.40 2.11
C GLY A 83 5.18 -12.56 2.60
N ARG A 84 3.84 -12.47 2.62
CA ARG A 84 2.98 -13.63 2.93
C ARG A 84 1.75 -13.64 2.03
N ARG A 85 1.65 -14.64 1.15
CA ARG A 85 0.41 -14.93 0.42
C ARG A 85 -0.61 -15.56 1.39
N PRO A 86 -1.73 -14.91 1.75
CA PRO A 86 -2.84 -15.65 2.33
C PRO A 86 -3.42 -16.57 1.26
N ARG A 87 -3.21 -17.88 1.42
CA ARG A 87 -3.97 -18.89 0.66
C ARG A 87 -5.40 -18.83 1.15
N THR A 88 -6.27 -18.25 0.36
CA THR A 88 -7.68 -18.39 0.60
C THR A 88 -8.25 -19.46 -0.33
N PRO A 89 -9.16 -20.33 0.14
CA PRO A 89 -9.82 -21.29 -0.73
C PRO A 89 -10.69 -20.51 -1.72
N ALA A 90 -10.22 -20.40 -2.96
CA ALA A 90 -11.02 -19.90 -4.05
C ALA A 90 -11.88 -21.08 -4.53
N MET A 91 -13.18 -21.07 -4.22
CA MET A 91 -14.07 -22.05 -4.85
C MET A 91 -14.00 -21.88 -6.38
N PRO A 92 -13.78 -22.97 -7.14
CA PRO A 92 -13.68 -22.92 -8.59
C PRO A 92 -14.96 -22.36 -9.22
N LEU A 93 -14.81 -21.61 -10.32
CA LEU A 93 -15.89 -20.84 -10.95
C LEU A 93 -17.09 -21.71 -11.34
N LEU A 94 -16.80 -22.92 -11.79
CA LEU A 94 -17.79 -23.94 -12.12
C LEU A 94 -18.70 -24.29 -10.94
N VAL A 95 -18.20 -24.32 -9.71
CA VAL A 95 -19.00 -24.71 -8.53
C VAL A 95 -20.01 -23.64 -8.15
N HIS A 96 -19.63 -22.36 -8.23
CA HIS A 96 -20.57 -21.25 -7.98
C HIS A 96 -21.62 -21.13 -9.09
N VAL A 97 -21.21 -21.30 -10.35
CA VAL A 97 -22.17 -21.29 -11.47
C VAL A 97 -23.11 -22.48 -11.38
N ALA A 98 -22.60 -23.68 -11.06
CA ALA A 98 -23.41 -24.86 -10.83
C ALA A 98 -24.38 -24.69 -9.64
N LEU A 99 -23.96 -24.04 -8.55
CA LEU A 99 -24.85 -23.70 -7.42
C LEU A 99 -25.96 -22.73 -7.83
N LEU A 100 -25.65 -21.70 -8.63
CA LEU A 100 -26.64 -20.76 -9.14
C LEU A 100 -27.62 -21.42 -10.13
N LEU A 101 -27.12 -22.27 -11.02
CA LEU A 101 -27.94 -23.06 -11.95
C LEU A 101 -28.78 -24.12 -11.21
N GLY A 102 -28.24 -24.71 -10.15
CA GLY A 102 -28.98 -25.63 -9.29
C GLY A 102 -30.08 -24.92 -8.50
N LEU A 103 -29.80 -23.75 -7.94
CA LEU A 103 -30.79 -22.90 -7.26
C LEU A 103 -31.90 -22.47 -8.23
N ALA A 104 -31.51 -22.04 -9.43
CA ALA A 104 -32.40 -21.71 -10.53
C ALA A 104 -33.38 -22.85 -10.87
N ALA A 105 -32.85 -24.06 -11.08
CA ALA A 105 -33.65 -25.24 -11.38
C ALA A 105 -34.59 -25.61 -10.22
N ALA A 106 -34.12 -25.51 -8.97
CA ALA A 106 -34.93 -25.75 -7.79
C ALA A 106 -36.08 -24.74 -7.64
N VAL A 107 -35.83 -23.46 -7.92
CA VAL A 107 -36.86 -22.41 -7.92
C VAL A 107 -37.89 -22.68 -9.02
N ALA A 108 -37.46 -23.01 -10.24
CA ALA A 108 -38.37 -23.34 -11.35
C ALA A 108 -39.24 -24.56 -11.05
N ALA A 109 -38.65 -25.63 -10.49
CA ALA A 109 -39.39 -26.81 -10.06
C ALA A 109 -40.39 -26.47 -8.93
N GLY A 110 -39.99 -25.66 -7.95
CA GLY A 110 -40.86 -25.20 -6.88
C GLY A 110 -42.05 -24.37 -7.40
N VAL A 111 -41.81 -23.44 -8.34
CA VAL A 111 -42.87 -22.67 -8.99
C VAL A 111 -43.80 -23.60 -9.77
N GLY A 112 -43.28 -24.59 -10.49
CA GLY A 112 -44.09 -25.59 -11.20
C GLY A 112 -44.99 -26.41 -10.27
N VAL A 113 -44.48 -26.84 -9.12
CA VAL A 113 -45.26 -27.56 -8.10
C VAL A 113 -46.33 -26.66 -7.48
N VAL A 114 -46.03 -25.39 -7.20
CA VAL A 114 -47.01 -24.43 -6.70
C VAL A 114 -48.09 -24.15 -7.74
N LEU A 115 -47.71 -23.99 -9.01
CA LEU A 115 -48.66 -23.85 -10.12
C LEU A 115 -49.56 -25.08 -10.20
N TRP A 116 -48.99 -26.28 -10.05
CA TRP A 116 -49.72 -27.55 -10.07
C TRP A 116 -50.72 -27.69 -8.91
N ASP A 117 -50.31 -27.28 -7.69
CA ASP A 117 -51.18 -27.31 -6.51
C ASP A 117 -52.27 -26.21 -6.57
N VAL A 118 -51.97 -25.03 -7.15
CA VAL A 118 -52.90 -23.88 -7.21
C VAL A 118 -53.87 -23.96 -8.39
N LEU A 119 -53.45 -24.43 -9.57
CA LEU A 119 -54.35 -24.66 -10.71
C LEU A 119 -55.19 -25.94 -10.57
N GLY A 120 -54.91 -26.75 -9.54
CA GLY A 120 -55.62 -27.98 -9.25
C GLY A 120 -55.20 -29.14 -10.16
N GLN A 121 -55.08 -30.34 -9.60
CA GLN A 121 -55.01 -31.55 -10.40
C GLN A 121 -56.33 -31.68 -11.19
N PRO A 122 -56.30 -32.05 -12.48
CA PRO A 122 -57.51 -32.45 -13.18
C PRO A 122 -58.05 -33.68 -12.46
N THR A 123 -58.95 -33.47 -11.51
CA THR A 123 -59.63 -34.56 -10.83
C THR A 123 -60.66 -35.11 -11.79
N ASP A 124 -60.29 -36.17 -12.50
CA ASP A 124 -61.25 -37.12 -13.06
C ASP A 124 -61.92 -37.86 -11.89
N ARG A 125 -62.78 -37.17 -11.15
CA ARG A 125 -63.80 -37.86 -10.35
C ARG A 125 -65.01 -38.07 -11.25
N PRO A 126 -65.49 -39.31 -11.43
CA PRO A 126 -66.75 -39.53 -12.13
C PRO A 126 -67.85 -38.81 -11.35
N GLN A 127 -68.32 -37.67 -11.86
CA GLN A 127 -69.60 -37.12 -11.49
C GLN A 127 -70.69 -37.98 -12.11
N ALA A 128 -71.81 -38.07 -11.40
CA ALA A 128 -72.96 -38.89 -11.75
C ALA A 128 -73.34 -38.79 -13.24
N PRO A 129 -73.94 -39.85 -13.82
CA PRO A 129 -74.26 -39.89 -15.24
C PRO A 129 -75.12 -38.69 -15.66
N GLY A 130 -74.59 -37.80 -16.52
CA GLY A 130 -75.34 -36.70 -17.14
C GLY A 130 -74.94 -35.27 -16.77
N ALA A 131 -73.93 -35.04 -15.91
CA ALA A 131 -73.42 -33.69 -15.64
C ALA A 131 -72.52 -33.15 -16.78
N PRO A 132 -72.56 -31.85 -17.14
CA PRO A 132 -71.65 -31.28 -18.13
C PRO A 132 -70.19 -31.43 -17.68
N LEU A 133 -69.29 -31.76 -18.62
CA LEU A 133 -67.84 -31.82 -18.37
C LEU A 133 -67.36 -30.48 -17.79
N ALA A 134 -66.90 -30.49 -16.54
CA ALA A 134 -66.29 -29.32 -15.87
C ALA A 134 -64.76 -29.28 -16.13
N PRO A 135 -64.10 -28.13 -15.93
CA PRO A 135 -63.40 -27.40 -16.98
C PRO A 135 -61.98 -27.93 -17.23
N THR A 136 -61.66 -28.18 -18.50
CA THR A 136 -60.26 -28.19 -18.97
C THR A 136 -59.73 -26.76 -18.93
N TRP A 137 -58.49 -26.53 -18.49
CA TRP A 137 -57.87 -25.19 -18.44
C TRP A 137 -58.17 -24.39 -19.71
N GLY A 138 -58.70 -23.18 -19.52
CA GLY A 138 -58.94 -22.25 -20.61
C GLY A 138 -57.62 -21.90 -21.30
N VAL A 139 -57.67 -21.60 -22.61
CA VAL A 139 -56.48 -21.24 -23.38
C VAL A 139 -55.74 -20.05 -22.74
N GLN A 140 -56.47 -19.09 -22.15
CA GLN A 140 -55.88 -17.93 -21.47
C GLN A 140 -55.09 -18.29 -20.20
N GLU A 141 -55.60 -19.19 -19.36
CA GLU A 141 -54.91 -19.63 -18.14
C GLU A 141 -53.60 -20.36 -18.45
N ARG A 142 -53.59 -21.16 -19.53
CA ARG A 142 -52.37 -21.82 -20.02
C ARG A 142 -51.34 -20.80 -20.49
N LEU A 143 -51.78 -19.75 -21.19
CA LEU A 143 -50.88 -18.70 -21.69
C LEU A 143 -50.28 -17.88 -20.54
N ASP A 144 -51.06 -17.57 -19.50
CA ASP A 144 -50.54 -16.83 -18.34
C ASP A 144 -49.61 -17.68 -17.48
N ALA A 145 -49.90 -18.97 -17.30
CA ALA A 145 -48.99 -19.94 -16.71
C ALA A 145 -47.64 -19.98 -17.46
N VAL A 146 -47.69 -20.07 -18.79
CA VAL A 146 -46.49 -20.09 -19.65
C VAL A 146 -45.70 -18.77 -19.53
N LYS A 147 -46.36 -17.60 -19.51
CA LYS A 147 -45.68 -16.30 -19.31
C LYS A 147 -44.96 -16.23 -17.96
N VAL A 148 -45.57 -16.71 -16.88
CA VAL A 148 -44.95 -16.72 -15.56
C VAL A 148 -43.69 -17.60 -15.57
N VAL A 149 -43.77 -18.80 -16.15
CA VAL A 149 -42.60 -19.68 -16.28
C VAL A 149 -41.49 -19.02 -17.11
N LEU A 150 -41.83 -18.43 -18.25
CA LEU A 150 -40.87 -17.74 -19.13
C LEU A 150 -40.17 -16.55 -18.45
N THR A 151 -40.90 -15.74 -17.69
CA THR A 151 -40.34 -14.58 -16.98
C THR A 151 -39.42 -15.01 -15.83
N VAL A 152 -39.76 -16.07 -15.10
CA VAL A 152 -38.90 -16.64 -14.05
C VAL A 152 -37.62 -17.21 -14.66
N VAL A 153 -37.72 -18.02 -15.71
CA VAL A 153 -36.55 -18.59 -16.41
C VAL A 153 -35.68 -17.50 -17.00
N GLY A 154 -36.28 -16.48 -17.63
CA GLY A 154 -35.55 -15.33 -18.18
C GLY A 154 -34.83 -14.51 -17.10
N GLY A 155 -35.49 -14.22 -15.98
CA GLY A 155 -34.89 -13.48 -14.87
C GLY A 155 -33.71 -14.21 -14.24
N VAL A 156 -33.83 -15.54 -14.10
CA VAL A 156 -32.75 -16.40 -13.63
C VAL A 156 -31.57 -16.42 -14.60
N GLY A 157 -31.83 -16.57 -15.90
CA GLY A 157 -30.80 -16.52 -16.94
C GLY A 157 -30.03 -15.19 -16.91
N ALA A 158 -30.73 -14.07 -16.70
CA ALA A 158 -30.13 -12.75 -16.57
C ALA A 158 -29.21 -12.64 -15.34
N VAL A 159 -29.61 -13.18 -14.18
CA VAL A 159 -28.78 -13.17 -12.96
C VAL A 159 -27.51 -14.01 -13.14
N VAL A 160 -27.61 -15.17 -13.79
CA VAL A 160 -26.44 -16.01 -14.10
C VAL A 160 -25.50 -15.29 -15.05
N ALA A 161 -26.02 -14.71 -16.13
CA ALA A 161 -25.25 -13.94 -17.10
C ALA A 161 -24.52 -12.75 -16.44
N LEU A 162 -25.22 -11.98 -15.59
CA LEU A 162 -24.64 -10.87 -14.84
C LEU A 162 -23.52 -11.34 -13.89
N THR A 163 -23.72 -12.46 -13.20
CA THR A 163 -22.72 -13.01 -12.27
C THR A 163 -21.46 -13.46 -13.01
N VAL A 164 -21.62 -14.12 -14.16
CA VAL A 164 -20.51 -14.52 -15.02
C VAL A 164 -19.78 -13.29 -15.56
N ALA A 165 -20.50 -12.29 -16.04
CA ALA A 165 -19.92 -11.04 -16.54
C ALA A 165 -19.12 -10.33 -15.43
N TYR A 166 -19.70 -10.16 -14.24
CA TYR A 166 -19.03 -9.53 -13.09
C TYR A 166 -17.76 -10.28 -12.67
N ARG A 167 -17.83 -11.62 -12.60
CA ARG A 167 -16.67 -12.42 -12.18
C ARG A 167 -15.59 -12.48 -13.26
N ARG A 168 -15.98 -12.49 -14.54
CA ARG A 168 -15.05 -12.38 -15.67
C ARG A 168 -14.34 -11.04 -15.65
N GLN A 169 -15.07 -9.95 -15.42
CA GLN A 169 -14.50 -8.61 -15.23
C GLN A 169 -13.48 -8.60 -14.08
N ARG A 170 -13.82 -9.18 -12.92
CA ARG A 170 -12.90 -9.29 -11.77
C ARG A 170 -11.63 -10.10 -12.06
N LEU A 171 -11.72 -11.16 -12.87
CA LEU A 171 -10.56 -11.93 -13.27
C LEU A 171 -9.67 -11.13 -14.22
N THR A 172 -10.26 -10.45 -15.19
CA THR A 172 -9.53 -9.58 -16.14
C THR A 172 -8.83 -8.41 -15.43
N GLU A 173 -9.49 -7.76 -14.45
CA GLU A 173 -8.86 -6.73 -13.60
C GLU A 173 -7.64 -7.30 -12.85
N ALA A 174 -7.78 -8.50 -12.26
CA ALA A 174 -6.70 -9.16 -11.53
C ALA A 174 -5.55 -9.61 -12.43
N ASP A 175 -5.84 -9.99 -13.68
CA ASP A 175 -4.82 -10.36 -14.67
C ASP A 175 -4.07 -9.14 -15.17
N SER A 176 -4.75 -8.01 -15.43
CA SER A 176 -4.11 -6.72 -15.79
C SER A 176 -3.09 -6.30 -14.74
N HIS A 177 -3.45 -6.33 -13.45
CA HIS A 177 -2.51 -5.98 -12.38
C HIS A 177 -1.28 -6.91 -12.30
N ARG A 178 -1.46 -8.20 -12.64
CA ARG A 178 -0.33 -9.15 -12.69
C ARG A 178 0.57 -8.87 -13.88
N GLU A 179 -0.01 -8.51 -15.02
CA GLU A 179 0.75 -8.14 -16.22
C GLU A 179 1.56 -6.87 -15.99
N ASP A 180 0.98 -5.83 -15.40
CA ASP A 180 1.69 -4.60 -15.03
C ASP A 180 2.88 -4.91 -14.10
N THR A 181 2.65 -5.71 -13.07
CA THR A 181 3.72 -6.13 -12.13
C THR A 181 4.82 -6.94 -12.84
N LYS A 182 4.45 -7.81 -13.79
CA LYS A 182 5.42 -8.60 -14.56
C LYS A 182 6.28 -7.72 -15.44
N VAL A 183 5.71 -6.71 -16.09
CA VAL A 183 6.46 -5.78 -16.94
C VAL A 183 7.48 -5.00 -16.12
N VAL A 184 7.09 -4.52 -14.92
CA VAL A 184 8.02 -3.85 -13.99
C VAL A 184 9.14 -4.80 -13.56
N LEU A 185 8.82 -6.04 -13.19
CA LEU A 185 9.82 -7.04 -12.77
C LEU A 185 10.78 -7.43 -13.90
N ASP A 186 10.28 -7.53 -15.14
CA ASP A 186 11.10 -7.84 -16.31
C ASP A 186 12.10 -6.70 -16.60
N ARG A 187 11.65 -5.45 -16.61
CA ARG A 187 12.52 -4.27 -16.72
C ARG A 187 13.54 -4.20 -15.58
N TYR A 188 13.13 -4.50 -14.35
CA TYR A 188 14.00 -4.54 -13.18
C TYR A 188 15.10 -5.59 -13.34
N THR A 189 14.72 -6.81 -13.74
CA THR A 189 15.66 -7.91 -13.98
C THR A 189 16.64 -7.54 -15.10
N LYS A 190 16.15 -6.91 -16.17
CA LYS A 190 17.01 -6.48 -17.27
C LYS A 190 17.99 -5.39 -16.86
N ALA A 191 17.55 -4.42 -16.08
CA ALA A 191 18.43 -3.38 -15.54
C ALA A 191 19.51 -3.99 -14.61
N ALA A 192 19.16 -4.99 -13.80
CA ALA A 192 20.11 -5.72 -12.95
C ALA A 192 21.17 -6.47 -13.76
N GLU A 193 20.79 -7.13 -14.86
CA GLU A 193 21.73 -7.80 -15.77
C GLU A 193 22.73 -6.80 -16.38
N LEU A 194 22.24 -5.64 -16.84
CA LEU A 194 23.09 -4.59 -17.42
C LEU A 194 24.05 -4.01 -16.37
N LEU A 195 23.58 -3.75 -15.15
CA LEU A 195 24.39 -3.21 -14.06
C LEU A 195 25.46 -4.21 -13.58
N GLY A 196 25.21 -5.52 -13.71
CA GLY A 196 26.17 -6.58 -13.38
C GLY A 196 27.15 -6.93 -14.51
N ALA A 197 27.10 -6.24 -15.65
CA ALA A 197 27.95 -6.55 -16.79
C ALA A 197 29.43 -6.22 -16.53
N ALA A 198 30.33 -7.00 -17.14
CA ALA A 198 31.78 -6.77 -17.03
C ALA A 198 32.22 -5.45 -17.69
N ASP A 199 31.54 -5.03 -18.77
CA ASP A 199 31.81 -3.79 -19.47
C ASP A 199 31.18 -2.58 -18.75
N ALA A 200 32.00 -1.56 -18.45
CA ALA A 200 31.55 -0.39 -17.71
C ALA A 200 30.49 0.44 -18.46
N SER A 201 30.55 0.49 -19.79
CA SER A 201 29.55 1.20 -20.61
C SER A 201 28.19 0.51 -20.51
N VAL A 202 28.18 -0.82 -20.47
CA VAL A 202 26.95 -1.60 -20.24
C VAL A 202 26.42 -1.39 -18.82
N ARG A 203 27.30 -1.29 -17.81
CA ARG A 203 26.88 -0.92 -16.44
C ARG A 203 26.26 0.46 -16.37
N VAL A 204 26.81 1.45 -17.08
CA VAL A 204 26.20 2.79 -17.21
C VAL A 204 24.80 2.68 -17.81
N ALA A 205 24.59 1.86 -18.84
CA ALA A 205 23.24 1.62 -19.38
C ALA A 205 22.30 1.01 -18.33
N GLY A 206 22.79 0.10 -17.48
CA GLY A 206 22.05 -0.44 -16.34
C GLY A 206 21.68 0.63 -15.30
N VAL A 207 22.60 1.53 -14.98
CA VAL A 207 22.36 2.68 -14.09
C VAL A 207 21.24 3.58 -14.63
N TYR A 208 21.27 3.93 -15.92
CA TYR A 208 20.20 4.69 -16.57
C TYR A 208 18.88 3.92 -16.61
N ALA A 209 18.91 2.60 -16.84
CA ALA A 209 17.72 1.76 -16.84
C ALA A 209 17.04 1.71 -15.46
N PHE A 210 17.79 1.60 -14.36
CA PHE A 210 17.25 1.70 -13.01
C PHE A 210 16.67 3.08 -12.71
N ALA A 211 17.35 4.15 -13.13
CA ALA A 211 16.84 5.50 -12.93
C ALA A 211 15.54 5.74 -13.72
N ALA A 212 15.46 5.25 -14.97
CA ALA A 212 14.24 5.32 -15.76
C ALA A 212 13.09 4.51 -15.13
N LEU A 213 13.38 3.28 -14.66
CA LEU A 213 12.39 2.46 -13.97
C LEU A 213 11.88 3.11 -12.68
N ALA A 214 12.78 3.71 -11.89
CA ALA A 214 12.43 4.46 -10.70
C ALA A 214 11.51 5.67 -11.00
N ASN A 215 11.70 6.30 -12.16
CA ASN A 215 10.91 7.44 -12.60
C ASN A 215 9.53 7.01 -13.13
N ASP A 216 9.46 5.89 -13.85
CA ASP A 216 8.23 5.39 -14.48
C ASP A 216 7.32 4.61 -13.51
N ALA A 217 7.89 3.96 -12.48
CA ALA A 217 7.17 3.11 -11.53
C ALA A 217 7.42 3.56 -10.07
N PRO A 218 6.64 4.52 -9.55
CA PRO A 218 6.80 5.06 -8.19
C PRO A 218 6.80 3.98 -7.10
N GLU A 219 6.00 2.93 -7.25
CA GLU A 219 5.94 1.79 -6.33
C GLU A 219 7.24 0.96 -6.27
N ALA A 220 8.09 1.03 -7.30
CA ALA A 220 9.38 0.34 -7.38
C ALA A 220 10.58 1.28 -7.13
N ARG A 221 10.35 2.59 -7.00
CA ARG A 221 11.39 3.62 -6.91
C ARG A 221 12.40 3.37 -5.80
N GLN A 222 11.93 3.12 -4.58
CA GLN A 222 12.83 2.84 -3.45
C GLN A 222 13.71 1.62 -3.73
N GLY A 223 13.15 0.54 -4.28
CA GLY A 223 13.92 -0.67 -4.61
C GLY A 223 14.95 -0.45 -5.73
N CYS A 224 14.72 0.50 -6.64
CA CYS A 224 15.70 0.89 -7.66
C CYS A 224 16.82 1.75 -7.04
N ILE A 225 16.46 2.71 -6.17
CA ILE A 225 17.42 3.52 -5.40
C ILE A 225 18.30 2.63 -4.53
N ASP A 226 17.71 1.65 -3.84
CA ASP A 226 18.43 0.71 -2.97
C ASP A 226 19.49 -0.09 -3.73
N VAL A 227 19.22 -0.50 -4.97
CA VAL A 227 20.20 -1.19 -5.83
C VAL A 227 21.33 -0.26 -6.25
N LEU A 228 21.02 0.97 -6.65
CA LEU A 228 22.02 1.98 -7.00
C LEU A 228 22.92 2.32 -5.80
N CYS A 229 22.33 2.48 -4.62
CA CYS A 229 23.04 2.65 -3.35
C CYS A 229 23.88 1.41 -2.99
N ALA A 230 23.35 0.19 -3.17
CA ALA A 230 24.09 -1.05 -2.95
C ALA A 230 25.28 -1.19 -3.89
N TYR A 231 25.15 -0.75 -5.14
CA TYR A 231 26.26 -0.68 -6.10
C TYR A 231 27.38 0.24 -5.61
N LEU A 232 27.03 1.44 -5.11
CA LEU A 232 28.00 2.36 -4.49
C LEU A 232 28.61 1.80 -3.20
N ARG A 233 27.95 0.89 -2.48
CA ARG A 233 28.53 0.22 -1.31
C ARG A 233 29.49 -0.90 -1.66
N GLN A 234 29.51 -1.40 -2.90
CA GLN A 234 30.46 -2.43 -3.29
C GLN A 234 31.91 -1.89 -3.20
N PRO A 235 32.84 -2.68 -2.65
CA PRO A 235 34.26 -2.37 -2.74
C PRO A 235 34.66 -2.25 -4.20
N TYR A 236 35.40 -1.19 -4.56
CA TYR A 236 35.95 -1.04 -5.89
C TYR A 236 37.46 -0.88 -5.82
N GLY A 237 38.14 -1.35 -6.88
CA GLY A 237 39.58 -1.28 -6.98
C GLY A 237 40.06 0.17 -6.88
N THR A 238 41.09 0.38 -6.06
CA THR A 238 41.78 1.67 -6.01
C THR A 238 43.02 1.63 -6.89
N ALA A 239 43.65 2.77 -7.15
CA ALA A 239 44.93 2.79 -7.85
C ALA A 239 46.03 1.96 -7.14
N ALA A 240 45.91 1.78 -5.82
CA ALA A 240 46.84 0.99 -5.01
C ALA A 240 46.49 -0.51 -4.94
N ASP A 241 45.22 -0.87 -5.16
CA ASP A 241 44.72 -2.24 -5.16
C ASP A 241 43.67 -2.37 -6.28
N PRO A 242 44.11 -2.59 -7.53
CA PRO A 242 43.22 -2.68 -8.67
C PRO A 242 42.41 -3.98 -8.56
N GLY A 243 41.17 -3.84 -8.11
CA GLY A 243 40.16 -4.88 -8.10
C GLY A 243 39.80 -5.37 -9.51
N PRO A 244 38.71 -6.15 -9.66
CA PRO A 244 38.39 -6.85 -10.90
C PRO A 244 38.02 -5.94 -12.09
N HIS A 245 37.73 -4.67 -11.84
CA HIS A 245 37.39 -3.68 -12.86
C HIS A 245 38.43 -2.58 -12.90
N ASP A 246 38.64 -1.99 -14.08
CA ASP A 246 39.47 -0.79 -14.24
C ASP A 246 38.97 0.31 -13.28
N PRO A 247 39.81 0.79 -12.33
CA PRO A 247 39.40 1.78 -11.34
C PRO A 247 38.85 3.08 -11.96
N GLY A 248 39.38 3.49 -13.11
CA GLY A 248 38.94 4.72 -13.79
C GLY A 248 37.54 4.60 -14.38
N GLN A 249 37.27 3.51 -15.09
CA GLN A 249 35.94 3.21 -15.62
C GLN A 249 34.92 2.98 -14.52
N GLU A 250 35.28 2.26 -13.46
CA GLU A 250 34.39 2.00 -12.33
C GLU A 250 34.01 3.29 -11.60
N ARG A 251 34.99 4.19 -11.40
CA ARG A 251 34.76 5.53 -10.88
C ARG A 251 33.74 6.31 -11.72
N GLN A 252 33.80 6.21 -13.05
CA GLN A 252 32.83 6.89 -13.93
C GLN A 252 31.41 6.34 -13.77
N VAL A 253 31.24 5.02 -13.62
CA VAL A 253 29.91 4.42 -13.35
C VAL A 253 29.36 4.96 -12.02
N ARG A 254 30.18 4.96 -10.97
CA ARG A 254 29.78 5.43 -9.63
C ARG A 254 29.42 6.91 -9.61
N LEU A 255 30.20 7.75 -10.29
CA LEU A 255 29.86 9.18 -10.44
C LEU A 255 28.58 9.39 -11.24
N THR A 256 28.30 8.53 -12.23
CA THR A 256 27.01 8.55 -12.95
C THR A 256 25.84 8.25 -12.02
N VAL A 257 25.97 7.28 -11.12
CA VAL A 257 24.94 6.99 -10.09
C VAL A 257 24.68 8.22 -9.21
N ILE A 258 25.75 8.83 -8.66
CA ILE A 258 25.64 10.01 -7.79
C ILE A 258 24.98 11.18 -8.55
N ARG A 259 25.38 11.40 -9.80
CA ARG A 259 24.80 12.42 -10.67
C ARG A 259 23.30 12.20 -10.89
N LEU A 260 22.87 10.99 -11.19
CA LEU A 260 21.44 10.71 -11.37
C LEU A 260 20.65 10.88 -10.07
N ILE A 261 21.22 10.51 -8.93
CA ILE A 261 20.61 10.79 -7.62
C ILE A 261 20.44 12.30 -7.43
N ARG A 262 21.48 13.10 -7.67
CA ARG A 262 21.43 14.57 -7.61
C ARG A 262 20.33 15.13 -8.52
N ASP A 263 20.37 14.75 -9.79
CA ASP A 263 19.50 15.33 -10.81
C ASP A 263 18.01 15.02 -10.52
N ASN A 264 17.68 13.86 -9.95
CA ASN A 264 16.31 13.54 -9.51
C ASN A 264 15.91 14.18 -8.17
N LEU A 265 16.86 14.60 -7.33
CA LEU A 265 16.61 15.39 -6.12
C LEU A 265 16.44 16.90 -6.40
N HIS A 266 16.87 17.37 -7.59
CA HIS A 266 16.60 18.73 -8.07
C HIS A 266 15.16 18.94 -8.52
N LEU A 267 14.47 17.86 -8.89
CA LEU A 267 13.07 17.93 -9.31
C LEU A 267 12.18 18.50 -8.20
N ALA A 268 11.11 19.19 -8.60
CA ALA A 268 10.14 19.75 -7.68
C ALA A 268 9.36 18.65 -6.92
N ASP A 269 8.76 18.99 -5.78
CA ASP A 269 8.05 18.01 -4.94
C ASP A 269 6.82 17.42 -5.64
N ASP A 270 6.21 18.17 -6.57
CA ASP A 270 5.05 17.74 -7.37
C ASP A 270 5.42 17.02 -8.66
N ASP A 271 6.71 16.95 -9.04
CA ASP A 271 7.14 16.15 -10.18
C ASP A 271 7.03 14.67 -9.81
N PRO A 272 6.24 13.86 -10.55
CA PRO A 272 6.04 12.45 -10.22
C PRO A 272 7.34 11.65 -10.24
N ARG A 273 8.40 12.13 -10.88
CA ARG A 273 9.73 11.50 -10.97
C ARG A 273 10.67 11.91 -9.84
N SER A 274 10.28 12.84 -8.97
CA SER A 274 11.11 13.32 -7.88
C SER A 274 11.53 12.19 -6.93
N TRP A 275 12.80 12.19 -6.53
CA TRP A 275 13.33 11.23 -5.54
C TRP A 275 13.38 11.81 -4.13
N ARG A 276 12.80 12.99 -3.93
CA ARG A 276 12.68 13.59 -2.59
C ARG A 276 11.81 12.71 -1.69
N GLY A 277 12.18 12.62 -0.41
CA GLY A 277 11.48 11.78 0.57
C GLY A 277 11.86 10.29 0.54
N HIS A 278 12.78 9.88 -0.34
CA HIS A 278 13.32 8.52 -0.37
C HIS A 278 14.57 8.35 0.50
N ASP A 279 14.83 7.10 0.89
CA ASP A 279 16.01 6.74 1.67
C ASP A 279 17.20 6.44 0.75
N PHE A 280 18.40 6.90 1.14
CA PHE A 280 19.65 6.68 0.44
C PHE A 280 20.69 6.12 1.40
N ASP A 281 21.02 4.83 1.26
CA ASP A 281 21.94 4.12 2.13
C ASP A 281 23.32 3.90 1.48
N PHE A 282 24.26 4.76 1.84
CA PHE A 282 25.66 4.66 1.45
C PHE A 282 26.56 4.15 2.59
N THR A 283 26.00 3.40 3.54
CA THR A 283 26.74 2.89 4.69
C THR A 283 27.95 2.06 4.24
N GLY A 284 29.13 2.40 4.76
CA GLY A 284 30.40 1.72 4.44
C GLY A 284 30.95 1.97 3.02
N ALA A 285 30.29 2.81 2.21
CA ALA A 285 30.75 3.08 0.84
C ALA A 285 32.04 3.91 0.83
N VAL A 286 32.82 3.77 -0.25
CA VAL A 286 33.99 4.64 -0.51
C VAL A 286 33.61 5.71 -1.55
N PHE A 287 33.80 6.98 -1.19
CA PHE A 287 33.57 8.14 -2.05
C PHE A 287 34.89 8.85 -2.37
N ASP A 288 35.32 8.75 -3.62
CA ASP A 288 36.48 9.44 -4.19
C ASP A 288 36.07 10.64 -5.07
N GLY A 289 34.82 11.08 -4.92
CA GLY A 289 34.21 12.14 -5.68
C GLY A 289 32.69 12.05 -5.62
N GLY A 290 32.02 13.19 -5.74
CA GLY A 290 30.57 13.23 -5.86
C GLY A 290 30.04 14.65 -5.81
N ASP A 291 28.93 14.87 -6.48
CA ASP A 291 28.25 16.15 -6.46
C ASP A 291 26.76 15.93 -6.23
N LEU A 292 26.27 16.45 -5.12
CA LEU A 292 24.88 16.54 -4.68
C LEU A 292 24.49 18.01 -4.47
N ALA A 293 25.23 18.96 -5.05
CA ALA A 293 24.97 20.38 -4.95
C ALA A 293 23.55 20.71 -5.45
N GLY A 294 22.84 21.59 -4.74
CA GLY A 294 21.48 21.99 -5.06
C GLY A 294 20.39 20.92 -4.79
N ALA A 295 20.77 19.71 -4.35
CA ALA A 295 19.80 18.67 -4.01
C ALA A 295 18.95 19.05 -2.80
N THR A 296 17.71 18.58 -2.76
CA THR A 296 16.83 18.78 -1.59
C THR A 296 16.57 17.46 -0.90
N PHE A 297 16.88 17.42 0.39
CA PHE A 297 16.67 16.28 1.28
C PHE A 297 15.50 16.59 2.20
N ALA A 298 14.34 16.03 1.87
CA ALA A 298 13.08 16.26 2.57
C ALA A 298 12.62 15.02 3.37
N GLU A 299 11.86 15.22 4.45
CA GLU A 299 11.18 14.12 5.14
C GLU A 299 10.19 13.40 4.21
N PRO A 300 9.95 12.08 4.39
CA PRO A 300 10.54 11.21 5.42
C PRO A 300 11.94 10.65 5.07
N GLY A 301 12.54 11.08 3.96
CA GLY A 301 13.77 10.52 3.41
C GLY A 301 15.00 10.73 4.31
N ARG A 302 15.81 9.68 4.42
CA ARG A 302 17.08 9.68 5.17
C ARG A 302 18.25 9.37 4.24
N VAL A 303 19.35 10.09 4.42
CA VAL A 303 20.62 9.84 3.72
C VAL A 303 21.66 9.43 4.74
N THR A 304 22.28 8.27 4.57
CA THR A 304 23.34 7.80 5.47
C THR A 304 24.63 7.53 4.71
N PHE A 305 25.70 8.12 5.21
CA PHE A 305 27.10 7.85 4.89
C PHE A 305 27.79 7.24 6.11
N ALA A 306 27.04 6.57 6.99
CA ALA A 306 27.60 5.97 8.18
C ALA A 306 28.72 5.00 7.83
N GLU A 307 29.85 5.04 8.55
CA GLU A 307 31.03 4.21 8.25
C GLU A 307 31.63 4.37 6.85
N ALA A 308 31.16 5.34 6.04
CA ALA A 308 31.70 5.59 4.71
C ALA A 308 33.14 6.13 4.78
N THR A 309 33.94 5.86 3.76
CA THR A 309 35.28 6.45 3.62
C THR A 309 35.26 7.51 2.52
N ILE A 310 35.53 8.77 2.88
CA ILE A 310 35.57 9.91 1.97
C ILE A 310 37.03 10.23 1.64
N THR A 311 37.47 9.91 0.43
CA THR A 311 38.84 10.15 -0.07
C THR A 311 38.90 11.30 -1.07
N GLY A 312 37.78 11.65 -1.71
CA GLY A 312 37.67 12.77 -2.65
C GLY A 312 36.64 13.80 -2.21
N GLY A 313 36.47 14.84 -3.03
CA GLY A 313 35.49 15.90 -2.76
C GLY A 313 34.05 15.43 -2.93
N LEU A 314 33.19 15.70 -1.95
CA LEU A 314 31.75 15.45 -2.00
C LEU A 314 31.00 16.76 -1.71
N SER A 315 30.36 17.33 -2.73
CA SER A 315 29.67 18.62 -2.61
C SER A 315 28.18 18.44 -2.28
N PHE A 316 27.71 19.21 -1.31
CA PHE A 316 26.31 19.51 -1.00
C PHE A 316 26.06 21.02 -1.10
N ASP A 317 26.85 21.72 -1.92
CA ASP A 317 26.77 23.16 -2.02
C ASP A 317 25.39 23.59 -2.51
N ARG A 318 24.80 24.61 -1.89
CA ARG A 318 23.44 25.08 -2.15
C ARG A 318 22.35 24.02 -1.95
N ALA A 319 22.65 22.88 -1.32
CA ALA A 319 21.65 21.87 -1.01
C ALA A 319 20.67 22.39 0.04
N THR A 320 19.46 21.85 0.05
CA THR A 320 18.43 22.15 1.05
C THR A 320 18.15 20.91 1.91
N VAL A 321 18.33 21.00 3.22
CA VAL A 321 17.90 19.99 4.18
C VAL A 321 16.60 20.48 4.82
N ALA A 322 15.48 19.91 4.39
CA ALA A 322 14.13 20.31 4.77
C ALA A 322 13.48 19.20 5.61
N GLY A 323 13.96 19.03 6.84
CA GLY A 323 13.50 17.99 7.77
C GLY A 323 14.22 16.64 7.59
N GLY A 324 14.73 16.35 6.39
CA GLY A 324 15.52 15.14 6.14
C GLY A 324 16.75 15.02 7.05
N ALA A 325 17.26 13.79 7.21
CA ALA A 325 18.46 13.53 7.99
C ALA A 325 19.61 13.10 7.07
N ILE A 326 20.78 13.71 7.23
CA ILE A 326 22.04 13.30 6.60
C ILE A 326 23.00 12.87 7.70
N SER A 327 23.39 11.60 7.74
CA SER A 327 24.35 11.09 8.74
C SER A 327 25.69 10.79 8.09
N PHE A 328 26.77 11.29 8.67
CA PHE A 328 28.16 10.88 8.45
C PHE A 328 28.73 10.21 9.70
N ASP A 329 27.87 9.61 10.52
CA ASP A 329 28.28 9.07 11.80
C ASP A 329 29.29 7.93 11.59
N ARG A 330 30.40 7.96 12.33
CA ARG A 330 31.51 7.01 12.18
C ARG A 330 32.16 6.99 10.78
N ALA A 331 31.89 7.97 9.91
CA ALA A 331 32.56 8.08 8.63
C ALA A 331 34.04 8.43 8.79
N ARG A 332 34.87 8.00 7.84
CA ARG A 332 36.30 8.30 7.78
C ARG A 332 36.61 9.26 6.64
N PHE A 333 37.10 10.44 6.95
CA PHE A 333 37.55 11.43 5.97
C PHE A 333 39.06 11.30 5.79
N ALA A 334 39.50 10.68 4.70
CA ALA A 334 40.91 10.39 4.39
C ALA A 334 41.38 11.29 3.23
N GLY A 335 41.59 12.58 3.51
CA GLY A 335 41.95 13.59 2.51
C GLY A 335 40.77 14.17 1.72
N GLY A 336 39.60 13.54 1.78
CA GLY A 336 38.38 14.03 1.13
C GLY A 336 37.74 15.20 1.88
N ALA A 337 37.16 16.14 1.13
CA ALA A 337 36.45 17.30 1.68
C ALA A 337 34.95 17.18 1.42
N VAL A 338 34.13 17.47 2.43
CA VAL A 338 32.68 17.61 2.28
C VAL A 338 32.30 19.08 2.41
N SER A 339 31.63 19.63 1.40
CA SER A 339 31.24 21.04 1.38
C SER A 339 29.72 21.19 1.45
N PHE A 340 29.26 22.05 2.36
CA PHE A 340 27.87 22.51 2.48
C PHE A 340 27.80 24.01 2.23
N LYS A 341 28.63 24.53 1.32
CA LYS A 341 28.69 25.97 1.06
C LYS A 341 27.32 26.45 0.59
N ASP A 342 26.81 27.55 1.13
CA ASP A 342 25.49 28.10 0.78
C ASP A 342 24.30 27.15 1.02
N ALA A 343 24.48 26.04 1.76
CA ALA A 343 23.42 25.10 2.05
C ALA A 343 22.35 25.73 2.96
N ARG A 344 21.09 25.30 2.81
CA ARG A 344 19.96 25.77 3.60
C ARG A 344 19.47 24.64 4.51
N LEU A 345 19.48 24.85 5.81
CA LEU A 345 19.01 23.91 6.81
C LEU A 345 17.71 24.43 7.42
N THR A 346 16.58 24.16 6.77
CA THR A 346 15.24 24.64 7.16
C THR A 346 14.51 23.70 8.12
N GLY A 347 15.18 22.63 8.53
CA GLY A 347 14.72 21.57 9.43
C GLY A 347 15.65 20.37 9.31
N GLY A 348 15.49 19.34 10.14
CA GLY A 348 16.27 18.10 10.03
C GLY A 348 17.66 18.20 10.64
N ARG A 349 18.51 17.21 10.35
CA ARG A 349 19.81 17.05 11.02
C ARG A 349 20.90 16.59 10.05
N VAL A 350 22.07 17.24 10.12
CA VAL A 350 23.33 16.70 9.60
C VAL A 350 24.19 16.26 10.79
N SER A 351 24.61 15.00 10.85
CA SER A 351 25.31 14.41 12.00
C SER A 351 26.70 13.92 11.61
N PHE A 352 27.70 14.18 12.46
CA PHE A 352 29.08 13.72 12.30
C PHE A 352 29.59 13.04 13.59
N VAL A 353 28.70 12.37 14.33
CA VAL A 353 29.05 11.73 15.60
C VAL A 353 30.09 10.63 15.35
N ASP A 354 31.18 10.64 16.12
CA ASP A 354 32.31 9.71 16.00
C ASP A 354 32.99 9.68 14.61
N ALA A 355 32.75 10.69 13.77
CA ALA A 355 33.43 10.81 12.49
C ALA A 355 34.93 11.08 12.70
N ARG A 356 35.77 10.43 11.89
CA ARG A 356 37.24 10.51 11.98
C ARG A 356 37.81 11.25 10.79
N PHE A 357 38.69 12.19 11.04
CA PHE A 357 39.30 13.02 10.02
C PHE A 357 40.81 12.83 10.00
N VAL A 358 41.34 12.43 8.84
CA VAL A 358 42.75 12.26 8.56
C VAL A 358 43.04 13.05 7.29
N GLY A 359 43.31 14.35 7.46
CA GLY A 359 43.56 15.30 6.35
C GLY A 359 42.33 15.68 5.52
N GLY A 360 41.13 15.16 5.85
CA GLY A 360 39.88 15.62 5.25
C GLY A 360 39.24 16.78 6.03
N THR A 361 38.27 17.45 5.43
CA THR A 361 37.61 18.63 6.02
C THR A 361 36.10 18.63 5.78
N VAL A 362 35.37 19.38 6.62
CA VAL A 362 33.97 19.75 6.37
C VAL A 362 33.89 21.27 6.31
N SER A 363 33.20 21.83 5.33
CA SER A 363 32.96 23.27 5.21
C SER A 363 31.47 23.59 5.32
N LEU A 364 31.11 24.53 6.20
CA LEU A 364 29.76 25.10 6.33
C LEU A 364 29.75 26.59 5.95
N ALA A 365 30.71 27.02 5.11
CA ALA A 365 30.84 28.42 4.70
C ALA A 365 29.52 28.94 4.12
N GLU A 366 29.02 30.07 4.63
CA GLU A 366 27.78 30.70 4.14
C GLU A 366 26.51 29.84 4.28
N ALA A 367 26.56 28.72 5.02
CA ALA A 367 25.38 27.89 5.28
C ALA A 367 24.37 28.65 6.17
N ARG A 368 23.08 28.48 5.85
CA ARG A 368 21.96 29.18 6.49
C ARG A 368 21.14 28.22 7.35
N PHE A 369 21.00 28.54 8.63
CA PHE A 369 20.27 27.74 9.61
C PHE A 369 18.91 28.37 9.90
N ALA A 370 17.84 27.63 9.63
CA ALA A 370 16.45 28.01 9.88
C ALA A 370 15.69 26.82 10.50
N GLY A 371 16.16 26.35 11.66
CA GLY A 371 15.54 25.25 12.41
C GLY A 371 16.22 23.88 12.23
N GLY A 372 17.10 23.73 11.24
CA GLY A 372 17.94 22.52 11.11
C GLY A 372 19.16 22.53 12.06
N VAL A 373 19.70 21.33 12.31
CA VAL A 373 20.86 21.14 13.21
C VAL A 373 22.02 20.52 12.45
N VAL A 374 23.23 21.04 12.63
CA VAL A 374 24.47 20.34 12.28
C VAL A 374 25.21 19.99 13.56
N ASP A 375 25.42 18.69 13.80
CA ASP A 375 26.07 18.19 15.00
C ASP A 375 27.51 17.73 14.71
N LEU A 376 28.48 18.55 15.12
CA LEU A 376 29.92 18.27 15.07
C LEU A 376 30.49 18.09 16.48
N SER A 377 29.65 17.98 17.51
CA SER A 377 30.12 17.98 18.90
C SER A 377 31.00 16.77 19.25
N GLY A 378 30.90 15.68 18.48
CA GLY A 378 31.74 14.49 18.60
C GLY A 378 32.95 14.45 17.66
N VAL A 379 33.23 15.52 16.90
CA VAL A 379 34.39 15.59 15.99
C VAL A 379 35.63 16.08 16.75
N ASP A 380 36.80 15.53 16.44
CA ASP A 380 38.07 15.99 16.99
C ASP A 380 38.30 17.50 16.68
N PRO A 381 38.51 18.36 17.70
CA PRO A 381 38.70 19.78 17.49
C PRO A 381 39.81 20.15 16.50
N GLU A 382 40.91 19.40 16.44
CA GLU A 382 42.01 19.68 15.50
C GLU A 382 41.58 19.48 14.05
N SER A 383 40.68 18.53 13.82
CA SER A 383 40.16 18.24 12.49
C SER A 383 39.03 19.15 12.01
N SER A 384 38.39 19.86 12.94
CA SER A 384 37.30 20.79 12.62
C SER A 384 37.80 22.17 12.15
N THR A 385 39.12 22.40 12.00
CA THR A 385 39.69 23.70 11.57
C THR A 385 39.11 24.13 10.23
N GLY A 386 38.53 25.32 10.17
CA GLY A 386 37.91 25.86 8.96
C GLY A 386 36.44 25.48 8.72
N VAL A 387 35.83 24.66 9.58
CA VAL A 387 34.39 24.33 9.48
C VAL A 387 33.51 25.58 9.62
N TRP A 388 33.88 26.46 10.57
CA TRP A 388 33.25 27.76 10.80
C TRP A 388 34.34 28.81 11.10
N PRO A 389 34.20 30.06 10.64
CA PRO A 389 35.21 31.09 10.90
C PRO A 389 35.45 31.32 12.40
N THR A 390 36.71 31.42 12.80
CA THR A 390 37.06 31.78 14.19
C THR A 390 36.63 33.22 14.50
N GLY A 391 36.05 33.44 15.68
CA GLY A 391 35.59 34.76 16.11
C GLY A 391 34.19 35.15 15.62
N THR A 392 33.52 34.33 14.78
CA THR A 392 32.11 34.52 14.46
C THR A 392 31.24 33.63 15.37
N PRO A 393 30.17 34.18 15.98
CA PRO A 393 29.24 33.38 16.77
C PRO A 393 28.66 32.23 15.92
N ALA A 394 28.66 31.02 16.46
CA ALA A 394 28.01 29.89 15.81
C ALA A 394 26.49 30.15 15.74
N PRO A 395 25.84 29.91 14.59
CA PRO A 395 24.40 30.10 14.45
C PRO A 395 23.63 29.10 15.32
N PRO A 396 22.41 29.44 15.77
CA PRO A 396 21.52 28.49 16.42
C PRO A 396 21.30 27.27 15.52
N GLY A 397 21.66 26.08 16.01
CA GLY A 397 21.60 24.82 15.26
C GLY A 397 22.98 24.24 14.89
N LEU A 398 24.05 25.03 14.93
CA LEU A 398 25.41 24.50 14.80
C LEU A 398 25.98 24.09 16.17
N ARG A 399 26.30 22.81 16.35
CA ARG A 399 26.95 22.29 17.56
C ARG A 399 28.41 22.01 17.28
N LEU A 400 29.31 22.79 17.90
CA LEU A 400 30.76 22.66 17.76
C LEU A 400 31.37 21.80 18.89
N PRO A 401 32.59 21.28 18.70
CA PRO A 401 33.39 20.65 19.76
C PRO A 401 33.56 21.56 20.99
N ALA A 402 33.75 20.95 22.17
CA ALA A 402 33.64 21.63 23.47
C ALA A 402 34.65 22.76 23.69
N ASP A 403 35.85 22.66 23.13
CA ASP A 403 36.96 23.61 23.26
C ASP A 403 36.83 24.84 22.33
N ARG A 404 35.95 24.79 21.33
CA ARG A 404 35.65 25.91 20.41
C ARG A 404 34.49 26.79 20.82
N ARG A 405 33.88 26.52 21.98
CA ARG A 405 32.95 27.45 22.61
C ARG A 405 33.78 28.60 23.20
N ILE A 406 34.02 29.66 22.42
CA ILE A 406 34.75 30.86 22.90
C ILE A 406 34.15 31.32 24.25
N PRO A 407 34.98 31.79 25.21
CA PRO A 407 34.54 32.05 26.59
C PRO A 407 33.48 33.16 26.61
N ARG A 408 32.48 33.01 27.47
CA ARG A 408 31.63 34.14 27.86
C ARG A 408 32.52 35.17 28.56
N THR A 409 32.79 36.30 27.92
CA THR A 409 33.14 37.55 28.61
C THR A 409 31.88 38.29 28.97
#